data_AF-A0A7H8S9J2-F1
#
_entry.id   AF-A0A7H8S9J2-F1
#
_cell.length_a   1.000
_cell.length_b   1.000
_cell.length_c   1.000
_cell.angle_alpha   90.00
_cell.angle_beta   90.00
_cell.angle_gamma   90.00
#
_symmetry.space_group_name_H-M   'P 1'
#
loop_
_entity.id
_entity.type
_entity.pdbx_description
1 polymer ?
#
loop_
_entity_poly.entity_id
_entity_poly.type
_entity_poly.pdbx_seq_one_letter_code
_entity_poly.pdbx_strand_id
1 'polypeptide(L)'
;MNEQLQKMINDIREKLGLHQHEMKRYDFYREKNHLDETTYIFSMEWFPNGSEASDDGSNPAGTAVVDIDFHSGSVRRLIFVRGVNSADNSLYPTSSVKENVIEWIEEMTGLTFGRQFLIDRDEEKELRFEAAVDIFRYRLVGRSMFNSMMTVC
;
A
#
# COMPACT_ATOMS: atom_id res chain seq x y z
N MET A 1 4.47 -6.75 25.75
CA MET A 1 3.65 -6.34 24.59
C MET A 1 2.55 -7.39 24.39
N ASN A 2 1.32 -7.01 24.05
CA ASN A 2 0.21 -7.95 23.85
C ASN A 2 0.53 -8.93 22.70
N GLU A 3 0.14 -10.20 22.82
CA GLU A 3 0.35 -11.25 21.81
C GLU A 3 -0.21 -10.87 20.42
N GLN A 4 -1.35 -10.19 20.38
CA GLN A 4 -1.93 -9.72 19.11
C GLN A 4 -1.04 -8.69 18.42
N LEU A 5 -0.49 -7.76 19.19
CA LEU A 5 0.43 -6.74 18.68
C LEU A 5 1.77 -7.36 18.27
N GLN A 6 2.28 -8.34 19.03
CA GLN A 6 3.47 -9.11 18.62
C GLN A 6 3.25 -9.84 17.30
N LYS A 7 2.09 -10.51 17.15
CA LYS A 7 1.74 -11.19 15.92
C LYS A 7 1.70 -10.22 14.74
N MET A 8 1.03 -9.09 14.89
CA MET A 8 0.96 -8.05 13.86
C MET A 8 2.34 -7.53 13.46
N ILE A 9 3.22 -7.26 14.44
CA ILE A 9 4.60 -6.82 14.18
C ILE A 9 5.38 -7.88 13.40
N ASN A 10 5.25 -9.15 13.77
CA ASN A 10 5.90 -10.25 13.07
C ASN A 10 5.34 -10.42 11.64
N ASP A 11 4.01 -10.36 11.48
CA ASP A 11 3.37 -10.47 10.16
C ASP A 11 3.88 -9.35 9.22
N ILE A 12 4.01 -8.11 9.70
CA ILE A 12 4.56 -6.98 8.94
C ILE A 12 6.04 -7.18 8.63
N ARG A 13 6.82 -7.65 9.60
CA ARG A 13 8.25 -7.92 9.41
C ARG A 13 8.48 -8.93 8.28
N GLU A 14 7.73 -10.02 8.31
CA GLU A 14 7.78 -11.07 7.28
C GLU A 14 7.30 -10.53 5.94
N LYS A 15 6.14 -9.86 5.90
CA LYS A 15 5.55 -9.30 4.67
C LYS A 15 6.49 -8.32 3.96
N LEU A 16 7.28 -7.56 4.70
CA LEU A 16 8.17 -6.53 4.16
C LEU A 16 9.64 -6.97 4.05
N GLY A 17 9.97 -8.21 4.41
CA GLY A 17 11.34 -8.75 4.34
C GLY A 17 12.32 -8.07 5.30
N LEU A 18 11.86 -7.63 6.47
CA LEU A 18 12.64 -6.88 7.47
C LEU A 18 13.39 -7.80 8.45
N HIS A 19 13.88 -8.94 7.97
CA HIS A 19 14.59 -9.90 8.82
C HIS A 19 15.93 -9.37 9.32
N GLN A 20 16.59 -8.53 8.53
CA GLN A 20 17.85 -7.86 8.87
C GLN A 20 17.65 -6.49 9.53
N HIS A 21 16.48 -6.28 10.13
CA HIS A 21 16.16 -5.06 10.86
C HIS A 21 15.65 -5.37 12.26
N GLU A 22 15.88 -4.41 13.16
CA GLU A 22 15.33 -4.38 14.51
C GLU A 22 14.37 -3.20 14.65
N MET A 23 13.18 -3.44 15.19
CA MET A 23 12.25 -2.36 15.53
C MET A 23 12.82 -1.60 16.73
N LYS A 24 13.22 -0.35 16.53
CA LYS A 24 13.80 0.49 17.60
C LYS A 24 12.77 1.44 18.21
N ARG A 25 11.86 1.96 17.40
CA ARG A 25 10.84 2.92 17.83
C ARG A 25 9.48 2.55 17.25
N TYR A 26 8.44 2.89 17.99
CA TYR A 26 7.07 2.79 17.53
C TYR A 26 6.23 3.88 18.18
N ASP A 27 5.17 4.29 17.50
CA ASP A 27 4.22 5.27 18.00
C ASP A 27 2.80 4.99 17.50
N PHE A 28 1.82 5.50 18.22
CA PHE A 28 0.41 5.44 17.84
C PHE A 28 -0.14 6.85 17.68
N TYR A 29 -0.72 7.12 16.52
CA TYR A 29 -1.41 8.38 16.29
C TYR A 29 -2.74 8.14 15.59
N ARG A 30 -3.56 9.18 15.55
CA ARG A 30 -4.85 9.15 14.86
C ARG A 30 -4.84 10.17 13.72
N GLU A 31 -5.50 9.82 12.65
CA GLU A 31 -5.76 10.72 11.53
C GLU A 31 -7.22 10.58 11.08
N LYS A 32 -7.69 11.57 10.32
CA LYS A 32 -8.98 11.49 9.65
C LYS A 32 -8.77 11.04 8.21
N ASN A 33 -9.51 10.03 7.78
CA ASN A 33 -9.50 9.60 6.38
C ASN A 33 -10.30 10.57 5.49
N HIS A 34 -10.35 10.30 4.19
CA HIS A 34 -11.10 11.12 3.23
C HIS A 34 -12.64 11.11 3.45
N LEU A 35 -13.14 10.21 4.30
CA LEU A 35 -14.55 10.10 4.70
C LEU A 35 -14.82 10.74 6.07
N ASP A 36 -13.85 11.49 6.63
CA ASP A 36 -13.90 12.12 7.96
C ASP A 36 -13.97 11.13 9.14
N GLU A 37 -13.72 9.84 8.88
CA GLU A 37 -13.65 8.79 9.90
C GLU A 37 -12.27 8.78 10.57
N THR A 38 -12.24 8.43 11.86
CA THR A 38 -10.98 8.34 12.61
C THR A 38 -10.30 7.00 12.31
N THR A 39 -9.05 7.05 11.84
CA THR A 39 -8.18 5.90 11.67
C THR A 39 -7.05 5.96 12.70
N TYR A 40 -6.76 4.82 13.33
CA TYR A 40 -5.63 4.67 14.24
C TYR A 40 -4.45 4.08 13.47
N ILE A 41 -3.32 4.76 13.54
CA ILE A 41 -2.11 4.40 12.83
C ILE A 41 -1.07 3.91 13.84
N PHE A 42 -0.48 2.76 13.53
CA PHE A 42 0.67 2.24 14.22
C PHE A 42 1.91 2.45 13.35
N SER A 43 2.77 3.36 13.78
CA SER A 43 4.02 3.71 13.12
C SER A 43 5.16 2.93 13.75
N MET A 44 6.02 2.33 12.92
CA MET A 44 7.18 1.56 13.35
C MET A 44 8.43 2.00 12.59
N GLU A 45 9.53 2.16 13.31
CA GLU A 45 10.85 2.42 12.75
C GLU A 45 11.76 1.20 12.93
N TRP A 46 12.15 0.61 11.80
CA TRP A 46 12.96 -0.60 11.72
C TRP A 46 14.37 -0.24 11.25
N PHE A 47 15.36 -0.37 12.12
CA PHE A 47 16.73 0.01 11.84
C PHE A 47 17.48 -1.22 11.30
N PRO A 48 18.35 -1.08 10.29
CA PRO A 48 19.24 -2.16 9.89
C PRO A 48 20.05 -2.71 11.07
N ASN A 49 20.28 -4.02 11.11
CA ASN A 49 21.05 -4.64 12.18
C ASN A 49 22.43 -4.00 12.33
N GLY A 50 22.81 -3.66 13.57
CA GLY A 50 24.09 -3.01 13.87
C GLY A 50 24.17 -1.52 13.53
N SER A 51 23.07 -0.89 13.11
CA SER A 51 22.98 0.56 12.96
C SER A 51 22.32 1.21 14.18
N GLU A 52 22.79 2.41 14.51
CA GLU A 52 22.29 3.22 15.61
C GLU A 52 21.74 4.54 15.06
N ALA A 53 20.96 5.23 15.89
CA ALA A 53 20.53 6.59 15.57
C ALA A 53 21.77 7.50 15.42
N SER A 54 21.68 8.47 14.52
CA SER A 54 22.72 9.50 14.40
C SER A 54 22.75 10.36 15.67
N ASP A 55 23.86 11.06 15.93
CA ASP A 55 24.03 11.90 17.13
C ASP A 55 22.94 12.98 17.28
N ASP A 56 22.34 13.41 16.17
CA ASP A 56 21.22 14.36 16.12
C ASP A 56 19.84 13.71 16.34
N GLY A 57 19.80 12.40 16.60
CA GLY A 57 18.59 11.59 16.78
C GLY A 57 17.97 11.08 15.48
N SER A 58 18.52 11.45 14.32
CA SER A 58 18.02 11.05 13.00
C SER A 58 18.13 9.55 12.77
N ASN A 59 17.18 9.02 12.00
CA ASN A 59 17.17 7.63 11.59
C ASN A 59 18.34 7.35 10.61
N PRO A 60 19.09 6.25 10.79
CA PRO A 60 20.16 5.89 9.88
C PRO A 60 19.63 5.58 8.47
N ALA A 61 20.52 5.61 7.48
CA ALA A 61 20.18 5.17 6.12
C ALA A 61 19.79 3.69 6.13
N GLY A 62 18.76 3.33 5.36
CA GLY A 62 18.24 1.97 5.34
C GLY A 62 17.16 1.67 6.38
N THR A 63 16.86 2.61 7.29
CA THR A 63 15.71 2.48 8.19
C THR A 63 14.41 2.42 7.39
N ALA A 64 13.61 1.39 7.63
CA ALA A 64 12.25 1.29 7.13
C ALA A 64 11.29 1.93 8.12
N VAL A 65 10.59 2.97 7.69
CA VAL A 65 9.48 3.58 8.44
C VAL A 65 8.19 3.03 7.84
N VAL A 66 7.41 2.35 8.68
CA VAL A 66 6.20 1.63 8.27
C VAL A 66 5.02 2.14 9.08
N ASP A 67 4.02 2.69 8.39
CA ASP A 67 2.75 3.04 9.00
C ASP A 67 1.71 2.01 8.57
N ILE A 68 0.99 1.45 9.54
CA ILE A 68 -0.12 0.54 9.28
C ILE A 68 -1.40 1.05 9.92
N ASP A 69 -2.52 0.75 9.27
CA ASP A 69 -3.82 0.82 9.92
C ASP A 69 -3.87 -0.21 11.05
N PHE A 70 -4.03 0.26 12.29
CA PHE A 70 -3.96 -0.60 13.46
C PHE A 70 -5.12 -1.63 13.51
N HIS A 71 -6.26 -1.34 12.88
CA HIS A 71 -7.41 -2.24 12.90
C HIS A 71 -7.32 -3.28 11.79
N SER A 72 -6.98 -2.87 10.57
CA SER A 72 -6.94 -3.80 9.43
C SER A 72 -5.58 -4.47 9.22
N GLY A 73 -4.50 -3.91 9.80
CA GLY A 73 -3.12 -4.32 9.52
C GLY A 73 -2.64 -3.92 8.12
N SER A 74 -3.40 -3.10 7.38
CA SER A 74 -3.05 -2.67 6.03
C SER A 74 -1.90 -1.67 6.06
N VAL A 75 -0.91 -1.86 5.19
CA VAL A 75 0.21 -0.92 5.03
C VAL A 75 -0.31 0.38 4.41
N ARG A 76 -0.10 1.49 5.12
CA ARG A 76 -0.45 2.85 4.68
C ARG A 76 0.75 3.57 4.10
N ARG A 77 1.93 3.33 4.68
CA ARG A 77 3.18 3.97 4.28
C ARG A 77 4.34 3.00 4.48
N LEU A 78 5.25 3.02 3.51
CA LEU A 78 6.54 2.35 3.60
C LEU A 78 7.59 3.29 2.99
N ILE A 79 8.57 3.70 3.80
CA ILE A 79 9.68 4.54 3.34
C ILE A 79 10.99 3.95 3.83
N PHE A 80 11.96 3.89 2.92
CA PHE A 80 13.35 3.63 3.27
C PHE A 80 14.12 4.95 3.35
N VAL A 81 14.69 5.23 4.52
CA VAL A 81 15.43 6.45 4.79
C VAL A 81 16.64 6.56 3.85
N ARG A 82 16.79 7.74 3.23
CA ARG A 82 17.77 8.05 2.16
C ARG A 82 17.61 7.24 0.87
N GLY A 83 16.45 6.60 0.65
CA GLY A 83 16.18 5.84 -0.56
C GLY A 83 16.97 4.53 -0.66
N VAL A 84 17.56 4.07 0.45
CA VAL A 84 18.34 2.83 0.51
C VAL A 84 17.43 1.72 0.99
N ASN A 85 16.94 0.86 0.09
CA ASN A 85 16.23 -0.35 0.51
C ASN A 85 17.25 -1.37 1.04
N SER A 86 17.22 -1.64 2.34
CA SER A 86 18.06 -2.64 3.01
C SER A 86 17.30 -3.91 3.37
N ALA A 87 16.02 -4.03 2.99
CA ALA A 87 15.20 -5.22 3.20
C ALA A 87 15.54 -6.32 2.19
N ASP A 88 14.83 -7.44 2.26
CA ASP A 88 14.93 -8.48 1.22
C ASP A 88 14.46 -7.91 -0.14
N ASN A 89 15.43 -7.57 -1.00
CA ASN A 89 15.18 -7.00 -2.32
C ASN A 89 14.38 -7.93 -3.24
N SER A 90 14.29 -9.23 -2.96
CA SER A 90 13.48 -10.16 -3.78
C SER A 90 11.97 -9.91 -3.66
N LEU A 91 11.53 -9.24 -2.58
CA LEU A 91 10.13 -8.92 -2.33
C LEU A 91 9.69 -7.59 -2.97
N TYR A 92 10.60 -6.86 -3.62
CA TYR A 92 10.32 -5.54 -4.18
C TYR A 92 10.50 -5.57 -5.70
N PRO A 93 9.64 -4.87 -6.45
CA PRO A 93 9.70 -4.88 -7.89
C PRO A 93 10.89 -4.06 -8.38
N THR A 94 11.53 -4.51 -9.45
CA THR A 94 12.49 -3.67 -10.18
C THR A 94 11.71 -2.57 -10.90
N SER A 95 11.90 -1.32 -10.48
CA SER A 95 11.15 -0.16 -11.00
C SER A 95 11.35 0.12 -12.49
N SER A 96 12.32 -0.54 -13.15
CA SER A 96 12.51 -0.46 -14.60
C SER A 96 11.38 -1.11 -15.41
N VAL A 97 10.55 -1.95 -14.80
CA VAL A 97 9.41 -2.62 -15.43
C VAL A 97 8.14 -2.25 -14.66
N LYS A 98 7.27 -1.44 -15.27
CA LYS A 98 6.07 -0.89 -14.61
C LYS A 98 5.08 -1.98 -14.23
N GLU A 99 4.96 -2.98 -15.09
CA GLU A 99 4.11 -4.16 -14.88
C GLU A 99 4.47 -4.87 -13.57
N ASN A 100 5.75 -5.00 -13.25
CA ASN A 100 6.19 -5.61 -11.98
C ASN A 100 5.75 -4.78 -10.77
N VAL A 101 5.75 -3.44 -10.89
CA VAL A 101 5.29 -2.55 -9.81
C VAL A 101 3.78 -2.67 -9.63
N ILE A 102 3.03 -2.79 -10.72
CA ILE A 102 1.58 -3.01 -10.68
C ILE A 102 1.28 -4.33 -9.98
N GLU A 103 1.86 -5.43 -10.45
CA GLU A 103 1.67 -6.78 -9.87
C GLU A 103 2.00 -6.78 -8.37
N TRP A 104 3.11 -6.15 -7.99
CA TRP A 104 3.50 -6.01 -6.59
C TRP A 104 2.47 -5.24 -5.75
N ILE A 105 1.87 -4.16 -6.28
CA ILE A 105 0.79 -3.44 -5.60
C ILE A 105 -0.44 -4.35 -5.46
N GLU A 106 -0.83 -5.06 -6.52
CA GLU A 106 -1.97 -5.99 -6.47
C GLU A 106 -1.78 -7.08 -5.42
N GLU A 107 -0.58 -7.67 -5.32
CA GLU A 107 -0.24 -8.66 -4.29
C GLU A 107 -0.24 -8.06 -2.88
N MET A 108 0.29 -6.85 -2.72
CA MET A 108 0.42 -6.19 -1.43
C MET A 108 -0.92 -5.72 -0.85
N THR A 109 -1.81 -5.21 -1.70
CA THR A 109 -3.05 -4.53 -1.29
C THR A 109 -4.32 -5.30 -1.65
N GLY A 110 -4.25 -6.29 -2.54
CA GLY A 110 -5.41 -7.01 -3.08
C GLY A 110 -6.29 -6.17 -4.01
N LEU A 111 -5.81 -5.00 -4.45
CA LEU A 111 -6.53 -4.16 -5.40
C LEU A 111 -6.29 -4.66 -6.82
N THR A 112 -7.24 -4.42 -7.73
CA THR A 112 -7.07 -4.75 -9.15
C THR A 112 -6.78 -3.50 -9.99
N PHE A 113 -5.67 -3.53 -10.73
CA PHE A 113 -5.29 -2.48 -11.66
C PHE A 113 -6.30 -2.34 -12.79
N GLY A 114 -6.56 -1.10 -13.22
CA GLY A 114 -7.57 -0.83 -14.25
C GLY A 114 -9.02 -0.93 -13.75
N ARG A 115 -9.24 -1.23 -12.46
CA ARG A 115 -10.56 -1.23 -11.83
C ARG A 115 -10.61 -0.39 -10.56
N GLN A 116 -9.66 -0.61 -9.66
CA GLN A 116 -9.64 0.02 -8.33
C GLN A 116 -8.48 1.01 -8.16
N PHE A 117 -7.49 0.97 -9.06
CA PHE A 117 -6.44 1.98 -9.16
C PHE A 117 -5.90 2.08 -10.58
N LEU A 118 -5.35 3.25 -10.91
CA LEU A 118 -4.78 3.61 -12.22
C LEU A 118 -3.44 4.34 -12.02
N ILE A 119 -2.62 4.42 -13.08
CA ILE A 119 -1.44 5.28 -13.09
C ILE A 119 -1.89 6.73 -13.27
N ASP A 120 -1.52 7.61 -12.34
CA ASP A 120 -1.68 9.07 -12.43
C ASP A 120 -0.48 9.69 -13.15
N ARG A 121 0.73 9.32 -12.70
CA ARG A 121 2.00 9.86 -13.22
C ARG A 121 3.09 8.83 -13.31
N ASP A 122 3.96 9.04 -14.28
CA ASP A 122 4.99 8.12 -14.72
C ASP A 122 6.24 8.91 -15.13
N GLU A 123 7.15 9.06 -14.19
CA GLU A 123 8.40 9.81 -14.32
C GLU A 123 9.60 8.87 -14.11
N GLU A 124 10.79 9.29 -14.53
CA GLU A 124 12.01 8.44 -14.54
C GLU A 124 12.33 7.77 -13.20
N LYS A 125 11.94 8.39 -12.07
CA LYS A 125 12.21 7.90 -10.71
C LYS A 125 10.96 7.78 -9.83
N GLU A 126 9.78 8.04 -10.38
CA GLU A 126 8.55 8.11 -9.60
C GLU A 126 7.37 7.58 -10.42
N LEU A 127 6.65 6.62 -9.85
CA LEU A 127 5.39 6.12 -10.38
C LEU A 127 4.31 6.45 -9.36
N ARG A 128 3.31 7.25 -9.75
CA ARG A 128 2.16 7.58 -8.91
C ARG A 128 0.92 6.89 -9.41
N PHE A 129 0.16 6.39 -8.46
CA PHE A 129 -1.13 5.77 -8.69
C PHE A 129 -2.22 6.57 -8.01
N GLU A 130 -3.40 6.56 -8.60
CA GLU A 130 -4.61 7.09 -7.99
C GLU A 130 -5.65 6.00 -7.82
N ALA A 131 -6.50 6.15 -6.81
CA ALA A 131 -7.65 5.26 -6.63
C ALA A 131 -8.66 5.50 -7.76
N ALA A 132 -9.15 4.42 -8.34
CA ALA A 132 -10.21 4.47 -9.35
C ALA A 132 -11.54 4.04 -8.70
N VAL A 133 -12.57 4.88 -8.84
CA VAL A 133 -13.93 4.59 -8.39
C VAL A 133 -14.83 4.53 -9.62
N ASP A 134 -14.88 3.37 -10.26
CA ASP A 134 -15.70 3.16 -11.45
C ASP A 134 -17.02 2.48 -11.06
N ILE A 135 -18.00 3.28 -10.61
CA ILE A 135 -19.37 2.82 -10.38
C ILE A 135 -20.14 3.02 -11.69
N PHE A 136 -20.76 1.95 -12.19
CA PHE A 136 -21.65 1.82 -13.35
C PHE A 136 -21.06 1.31 -14.68
N ARG A 137 -20.91 -0.02 -14.80
CA ARG A 137 -21.11 -0.71 -16.09
C ARG A 137 -22.60 -0.97 -16.33
N TYR A 138 -23.30 -0.03 -16.96
CA TYR A 138 -24.55 -0.40 -17.64
C TYR A 138 -24.21 -1.16 -18.93
N ARG A 139 -24.41 -2.47 -18.92
CA ARG A 139 -24.54 -3.22 -20.18
C ARG A 139 -25.99 -3.11 -20.65
N LEU A 140 -26.32 -2.05 -21.39
CA LEU A 140 -27.50 -2.09 -22.25
C LEU A 140 -27.23 -3.09 -23.38
N VAL A 141 -27.59 -4.36 -23.18
CA VAL A 141 -27.76 -5.29 -24.29
C VAL A 141 -29.08 -4.94 -24.97
N GLY A 142 -29.06 -3.91 -25.81
CA GLY A 142 -30.13 -3.66 -26.76
C GLY A 142 -30.08 -4.72 -27.87
N ARG A 143 -30.82 -5.82 -27.69
CA ARG A 143 -31.27 -6.66 -28.82
C ARG A 143 -32.72 -7.09 -28.58
N SER A 144 -33.61 -6.29 -29.17
CA SER A 144 -34.88 -6.65 -29.82
C SER A 144 -35.55 -7.96 -29.40
N MET A 145 -36.65 -7.84 -28.67
CA MET A 145 -37.82 -8.70 -28.88
C MET A 145 -39.06 -7.90 -28.48
N PHE A 146 -39.82 -7.45 -29.46
CA PHE A 146 -41.25 -7.73 -29.63
C PHE A 146 -41.77 -6.89 -30.78
N ASN A 147 -41.82 -7.53 -31.95
CA ASN A 147 -42.61 -7.09 -33.08
C ASN A 147 -43.98 -7.77 -32.92
N SER A 148 -45.04 -7.01 -32.61
CA SER A 148 -46.37 -7.21 -33.22
C SER A 148 -47.37 -6.13 -32.80
N MET A 149 -47.95 -5.49 -33.82
CA MET A 149 -49.28 -4.85 -33.88
C MET A 149 -49.49 -3.57 -33.03
N MET A 150 -50.09 -2.48 -33.52
CA MET A 150 -51.02 -2.33 -34.64
C MET A 150 -51.12 -0.84 -35.07
N THR A 151 -51.58 -0.68 -36.31
CA THR A 151 -51.84 0.53 -37.10
C THR A 151 -52.67 1.64 -36.43
N VAL A 152 -52.50 2.84 -36.97
CA VAL A 152 -53.31 4.07 -36.78
C VAL A 152 -54.82 3.83 -36.96
N CYS A 153 -55.60 4.44 -36.05
CA CYS A 153 -57.06 4.40 -35.82
C CYS A 153 -57.61 3.11 -35.17
#